data_AF-A0A8S9ZI10-F1
#
_entry.id   AF-A0A8S9ZI10-F1
#
_cell.length_a   1.000
_cell.length_b   1.000
_cell.length_c   1.000
_cell.angle_alpha   90.00
_cell.angle_beta   90.00
_cell.angle_gamma   90.00
#
_symmetry.space_group_name_H-M   'P 1'
#
loop_
_entity.id
_entity.type
_entity.pdbx_description
1 polymer ?
#
loop_
_entity_poly.entity_id
_entity_poly.type
_entity_poly.pdbx_seq_one_letter_code
_entity_poly.pdbx_strand_id
1 'polypeptide(L)' 'MQFSLIIIFKTLFFKSPIVSMNSLQENLNSLKFVIVVWRHGDRTSTSLFPSDKENSLGKIEKKFGGLGQLTELGAFTTI' A
#
# COMPACT_ATOMS: atom_id res chain seq x y z
N MET A 1 -14.13 28.20 -64.04
CA MET A 1 -14.49 27.84 -62.65
C MET A 1 -13.51 26.78 -62.16
N GLN A 2 -12.39 27.17 -61.57
CA GLN A 2 -11.39 26.23 -61.04
C GLN A 2 -11.11 26.62 -59.60
N PHE A 3 -11.82 25.98 -58.67
CA PHE A 3 -11.67 26.22 -57.24
C PHE A 3 -10.53 25.37 -56.69
N SER A 4 -9.66 26.03 -55.93
CA SER A 4 -8.42 25.55 -55.34
C SER A 4 -8.61 24.29 -54.47
N LEU A 5 -8.33 23.12 -55.03
CA LEU A 5 -8.34 21.83 -54.33
C LEU A 5 -7.10 21.58 -53.44
N ILE A 6 -6.30 22.62 -53.16
CA ILE A 6 -5.06 22.53 -52.38
C ILE A 6 -5.27 23.01 -50.92
N ILE A 7 -6.37 23.69 -50.62
CA ILE A 7 -6.59 24.31 -49.30
C ILE A 7 -7.11 23.32 -48.25
N ILE A 8 -7.71 22.18 -48.66
CA ILE A 8 -8.33 21.23 -47.73
C ILE A 8 -7.30 20.26 -47.10
N PHE A 9 -6.15 20.03 -47.75
CA PHE A 9 -5.12 19.13 -47.21
C PHE A 9 -4.28 19.76 -46.07
N LYS A 10 -4.32 21.09 -45.91
CA LYS A 10 -3.54 21.78 -44.87
C LYS A 10 -4.25 21.90 -43.53
N THR A 11 -5.58 21.78 -43.52
CA THR A 11 -6.44 21.86 -42.32
C THR A 11 -6.75 20.50 -41.70
N LEU A 12 -6.30 19.40 -42.32
CA LEU A 12 -6.48 18.03 -41.85
C LEU A 12 -5.20 17.41 -41.27
N PHE A 13 -4.22 18.23 -40.88
CA PHE A 13 -3.36 17.81 -39.77
C PHE A 13 -4.25 17.79 -38.53
N PHE A 14 -4.84 16.62 -38.31
CA PHE A 14 -5.26 16.12 -37.02
C PHE A 14 -4.43 16.85 -35.94
N LYS A 15 -5.10 17.67 -35.14
CA LYS A 15 -4.66 17.88 -33.76
C LYS A 15 -4.76 16.51 -33.08
N SER A 16 -3.88 15.58 -33.44
CA SER A 16 -3.59 14.46 -32.59
C SER A 16 -3.14 15.09 -31.28
N PRO A 17 -3.76 14.78 -30.13
CA PRO A 17 -3.12 15.12 -28.88
C PRO A 17 -1.79 14.40 -28.93
N ILE A 18 -0.71 15.16 -29.12
CA ILE A 18 0.63 14.66 -28.84
C ILE A 18 0.59 14.48 -27.33
N VAL A 19 0.10 13.32 -26.90
CA VAL A 19 0.26 12.86 -25.53
C VAL A 19 1.76 12.80 -25.36
N SER A 20 2.27 13.71 -24.51
CA SER A 20 3.68 13.78 -24.20
C SER A 20 4.17 12.38 -23.85
N MET A 21 5.18 11.88 -24.57
CA MET A 21 5.78 10.57 -24.30
C MET A 21 6.14 10.43 -22.82
N ASN A 22 6.54 11.55 -22.20
CA ASN A 22 6.85 11.65 -20.77
C ASN A 22 5.64 11.42 -19.87
N SER A 23 4.46 11.97 -20.21
CA SER A 23 3.24 11.76 -19.40
C SER A 23 2.67 10.35 -19.55
N LEU A 24 2.86 9.73 -20.72
CA LEU A 24 2.50 8.34 -20.97
C LEU A 24 3.42 7.39 -20.19
N GLN A 25 4.72 7.69 -20.19
CA GLN A 25 5.74 6.97 -19.41
C GLN A 25 5.51 7.12 -17.89
N GLU A 26 5.18 8.32 -17.41
CA GLU A 26 4.82 8.56 -16.00
C GLU A 26 3.57 7.79 -15.58
N ASN A 27 2.57 7.70 -16.46
CA ASN A 27 1.34 6.96 -16.18
C ASN A 27 1.54 5.44 -16.22
N LEU A 28 2.42 4.94 -17.09
CA LEU A 28 2.82 3.52 -17.12
C LEU A 28 3.66 3.13 -15.90
N ASN A 29 4.50 4.04 -15.40
CA ASN A 29 5.32 3.83 -14.21
C ASN A 29 4.63 4.28 -12.91
N SER A 30 3.36 4.68 -12.98
CA SER A 30 2.63 5.13 -11.79
C SER A 30 2.22 3.90 -10.97
N LEU A 31 2.46 3.96 -9.66
CA LEU A 31 1.97 2.96 -8.73
C LEU A 31 0.43 2.85 -8.85
N LYS A 32 -0.07 1.70 -9.30
CA LYS A 32 -1.52 1.48 -9.49
C LYS A 32 -2.18 0.94 -8.23
N PHE A 33 -1.55 -0.04 -7.59
CA PHE A 33 -2.07 -0.69 -6.39
C PHE A 33 -0.95 -1.38 -5.62
N VAL A 34 -1.10 -1.45 -4.29
CA VAL A 34 -0.22 -2.21 -3.41
C VAL A 34 -1.09 -3.13 -2.56
N ILE A 35 -0.81 -4.43 -2.62
CA ILE A 35 -1.35 -5.40 -1.66
C ILE A 35 -0.22 -5.76 -0.73
N VAL A 36 -0.48 -5.71 0.58
CA VAL A 36 0.48 -6.21 1.56
C VAL A 36 -0.24 -7.11 2.56
N VAL A 37 0.41 -8.22 2.89
CA VAL A 37 -0.02 -9.13 3.95
C VAL A 37 0.98 -8.99 5.08
N TRP A 38 0.55 -8.34 6.15
CA TRP A 38 1.37 -8.10 7.33
C TRP A 38 1.05 -9.13 8.40
N ARG A 39 2.06 -9.53 9.15
CA ARG A 39 1.84 -10.17 10.44
C ARG A 39 1.44 -9.09 11.45
N HIS A 40 0.70 -9.48 12.49
CA HIS A 40 0.53 -8.66 13.68
C HIS A 40 1.90 -8.24 14.26
N GLY A 41 1.95 -7.08 14.92
CA GLY A 41 3.12 -6.65 15.70
C GLY A 41 3.35 -7.51 16.96
N ASP A 42 4.35 -7.13 17.75
CA ASP A 42 4.74 -7.89 18.93
C ASP A 42 3.61 -8.03 19.95
N ARG A 43 3.35 -9.27 20.34
CA ARG A 43 2.30 -9.67 21.27
C ARG A 43 2.84 -10.55 22.37
N THR A 44 2.10 -10.65 23.47
CA THR A 44 2.36 -11.63 24.52
C THR A 44 2.25 -13.05 23.98
N SER A 45 2.87 -14.00 24.70
CA SER A 45 2.74 -15.41 24.36
C SER A 45 1.27 -15.83 24.30
N THR A 46 0.93 -16.77 23.43
CA THR A 46 -0.42 -17.35 23.33
C THR A 46 -0.70 -18.40 24.39
N SER A 47 0.34 -18.96 24.99
CA SER A 47 0.26 -19.97 26.05
C SER A 47 1.47 -19.88 26.97
N LEU A 48 1.36 -20.43 28.17
CA LEU A 48 2.48 -20.57 29.08
C LEU A 48 3.06 -21.97 28.99
N PHE A 49 4.38 -22.09 29.13
CA PHE A 49 4.99 -23.39 29.31
C PHE A 49 4.77 -23.88 30.75
N PRO A 50 4.65 -25.19 30.98
CA PRO A 50 4.50 -25.73 32.35
C PRO A 50 5.65 -25.36 33.29
N SER A 51 6.83 -25.06 32.73
CA SER A 51 8.01 -24.60 33.47
C SER A 51 8.01 -23.11 33.80
N ASP A 52 7.09 -22.32 33.21
CA ASP A 52 6.96 -20.90 33.51
C ASP A 52 6.39 -20.76 34.92
N LYS A 53 7.30 -20.70 35.90
CA LYS A 53 7.00 -20.64 37.34
C LYS A 53 5.97 -19.56 37.70
N GLU A 54 5.36 -19.77 38.86
CA GLU A 54 4.25 -19.01 39.45
C GLU A 54 4.09 -17.53 39.06
N ASN A 55 2.83 -17.18 38.83
CA ASN A 55 2.31 -15.82 38.66
C ASN A 55 2.75 -15.07 37.38
N SER A 56 3.33 -15.79 36.42
CA SER A 56 3.60 -15.31 35.06
C SER A 56 2.32 -14.88 34.33
N LEU A 57 1.23 -15.65 34.45
CA LEU A 57 -0.07 -15.30 33.88
C LEU A 57 -0.62 -13.98 34.45
N GLY A 58 -0.69 -13.85 35.77
CA GLY A 58 -1.21 -12.65 36.42
C GLY A 58 -0.40 -11.40 36.11
N LYS A 59 0.93 -11.52 35.95
CA LYS A 59 1.79 -10.42 35.49
C LYS A 59 1.47 -10.00 34.05
N ILE A 60 1.24 -10.98 33.17
CA ILE A 60 0.90 -10.73 31.76
C ILE A 60 -0.48 -10.07 31.66
N GLU A 61 -1.48 -10.57 32.38
CA GLU A 61 -2.82 -9.99 32.40
C GLU A 61 -2.81 -8.56 32.92
N LYS A 62 -2.12 -8.31 34.05
CA LYS A 62 -2.05 -6.97 34.65
C LYS A 62 -1.36 -5.95 33.75
N LYS A 63 -0.31 -6.37 33.03
CA LYS A 63 0.52 -5.45 32.23
C LYS A 63 0.05 -5.30 30.78
N PHE A 64 -0.48 -6.36 30.19
CA PHE A 64 -0.73 -6.44 28.75
C PHE A 64 -2.15 -6.88 28.39
N GLY A 65 -3.03 -7.09 29.38
CA GLY A 65 -4.42 -7.49 29.15
C GLY A 65 -4.63 -8.98 28.83
N GLY A 66 -3.56 -9.78 28.82
CA GLY A 66 -3.64 -11.24 28.72
C GLY A 66 -2.70 -11.85 27.68
N LEU A 67 -2.89 -13.15 27.43
CA LEU A 67 -2.14 -13.93 26.45
C LEU A 67 -2.59 -13.60 25.01
N GLY A 68 -1.65 -13.60 24.08
CA GLY A 68 -1.87 -13.29 22.67
C GLY A 68 -2.19 -11.83 22.36
N GLN A 69 -2.19 -10.94 23.35
CA GLN A 69 -2.51 -9.51 23.19
C GLN A 69 -1.32 -8.74 22.63
N LEU A 70 -1.61 -7.80 21.72
CA LEU A 70 -0.62 -6.84 21.22
C LEU A 70 -0.05 -6.04 22.39
N THR A 71 1.27 -5.92 22.42
CA THR A 71 1.94 -4.99 23.34
C THR A 71 1.79 -3.57 22.80
N GLU A 72 1.90 -2.56 23.67
CA GLU A 72 1.87 -1.15 23.25
C GLU A 72 2.91 -0.88 22.15
N LEU A 73 4.15 -1.35 22.36
CA LEU A 73 5.22 -1.23 21.36
C LEU A 73 4.90 -1.98 20.06
N GLY A 74 4.31 -3.18 20.16
CA GLY A 74 3.90 -3.96 19.00
C GLY A 74 2.83 -3.25 18.17
N ALA A 75 1.90 -2.53 18.81
CA ALA A 75 0.90 -1.72 18.13
C ALA A 75 1.54 -0.54 17.39
N PHE A 76 2.54 0.13 17.98
CA PHE A 76 3.25 1.24 17.33
C PHE A 76 4.18 0.80 16.19
N THR A 77 4.66 -0.44 16.21
CA THR A 77 5.63 -0.97 15.23
C THR A 77 4.94 -1.70 14.06
N THR A 78 3.62 -1.87 14.11
CA THR A 78 2.85 -2.40 12.99
C THR A 78 2.70 -1.27 11.95
N ILE A 79 3.36 -1.41 10.80
CA ILE A 79 3.38 -0.43 9.70
C ILE A 79 2.18 -0.68 8.77
#